data_AF-A0A9X1HAK2-F1
#
_entry.id   AF-A0A9X1HAK2-F1
#
_cell.length_a   1.000
_cell.length_b   1.000
_cell.length_c   1.000
_cell.angle_alpha   90.00
_cell.angle_beta   90.00
_cell.angle_gamma   90.00
#
_symmetry.space_group_name_H-M   'P 1'
#
loop_
_entity.id
_entity.type
_entity.pdbx_description
1 polymer ?
#
loop_
_entity_poly.entity_id
_entity_poly.type
_entity_poly.pdbx_seq_one_letter_code
_entity_poly.pdbx_strand_id
1 'polypeptide(L)' 'MRKHLNISAVILTILRDNPERDFALDELTALIFPDSPPQDEKRNQSEVLDMLIFLDDQKLVLLDFDTDRSSIAK' A
#
# COMPACT_ATOMS: atom_id res chain seq x y z
N MET A 1 -18.82 13.52 8.22
CA MET A 1 -18.37 12.12 8.36
C MET A 1 -16.98 12.02 7.78
N ARG A 2 -15.94 11.81 8.61
CA ARG A 2 -14.62 11.42 8.10
C ARG A 2 -14.81 10.01 7.53
N LYS A 3 -14.77 9.84 6.22
CA LYS A 3 -14.72 8.51 5.61
C LYS A 3 -13.44 7.88 6.14
N HIS A 4 -13.54 6.88 7.01
CA HIS A 4 -12.38 6.07 7.37
C HIS A 4 -11.92 5.41 6.07
N LEU A 5 -10.75 5.82 5.57
CA LEU A 5 -10.16 5.26 4.37
C LEU A 5 -9.85 3.80 4.69
N ASN A 6 -10.44 2.86 3.96
CA ASN A 6 -10.10 1.46 4.11
C ASN A 6 -8.83 1.19 3.31
N ILE A 7 -7.66 1.34 3.95
CA ILE A 7 -6.34 1.26 3.30
C ILE A 7 -6.19 -0.05 2.52
N SER A 8 -6.64 -1.19 3.06
CA SER A 8 -6.55 -2.49 2.37
C SER A 8 -7.32 -2.50 1.05
N ALA A 9 -8.54 -1.97 1.04
CA ALA A 9 -9.36 -1.92 -0.17
C ALA A 9 -8.74 -1.01 -1.24
N VAL A 10 -8.09 0.08 -0.82
CA VAL A 10 -7.39 1.00 -1.73
C VAL A 10 -6.14 0.33 -2.31
N ILE A 11 -5.30 -0.29 -1.47
CA ILE A 11 -4.12 -1.05 -1.90
C ILE A 11 -4.52 -2.10 -2.94
N LEU A 12 -5.49 -2.95 -2.61
CA LEU A 12 -5.92 -4.03 -3.51
C LEU A 12 -6.48 -3.49 -4.82
N THR A 13 -7.16 -2.34 -4.79
CA THR A 13 -7.67 -1.69 -6.01
C THR A 13 -6.52 -1.21 -6.89
N ILE A 14 -5.55 -0.47 -6.32
CA ILE A 14 -4.37 0.03 -7.05
C ILE A 14 -3.60 -1.12 -7.69
N LEU A 15 -3.30 -2.17 -6.93
CA LEU A 15 -2.52 -3.32 -7.40
C LEU A 15 -3.29 -4.14 -8.45
N ARG A 16 -4.60 -4.35 -8.25
CA ARG A 16 -5.45 -5.08 -9.21
C ARG A 16 -5.60 -4.35 -10.54
N ASP A 17 -5.66 -3.02 -10.51
CA ASP A 17 -5.76 -2.20 -11.72
C ASP A 17 -4.41 -2.12 -12.47
N ASN A 18 -3.30 -2.55 -11.84
CA ASN A 18 -1.95 -2.54 -12.39
C ASN A 18 -1.22 -3.89 -12.16
N PRO A 19 -1.74 -5.01 -12.69
CA PRO A 19 -1.30 -6.36 -12.28
C PRO A 19 0.11 -6.77 -12.75
N GLU A 20 0.70 -6.02 -13.68
CA GLU A 20 2.06 -6.27 -14.20
C GLU A 20 3.11 -5.36 -13.56
N ARG A 21 2.72 -4.53 -12.60
CA ARG A 21 3.57 -3.49 -12.03
C ARG A 21 3.81 -3.74 -10.55
N ASP A 22 5.07 -3.59 -10.16
CA ASP A 22 5.47 -3.50 -8.75
C ASP A 22 5.51 -2.04 -8.31
N PHE A 23 4.96 -1.77 -7.13
CA PHE A 23 4.94 -0.45 -6.50
C PHE A 23 5.90 -0.42 -5.32
N ALA A 24 6.71 0.63 -5.24
CA ALA A 24 7.50 0.90 -4.04
C ALA A 24 6.58 1.45 -2.93
N LEU A 25 6.97 1.26 -1.66
CA LEU A 25 6.19 1.69 -0.50
C LEU A 25 5.89 3.19 -0.50
N ASP A 26 6.87 4.02 -0.86
CA ASP A 26 6.74 5.48 -0.95
C ASP A 26 5.74 5.89 -2.04
N GLU A 27 5.81 5.26 -3.22
CA GLU A 27 4.88 5.45 -4.31
C GLU A 27 3.45 5.09 -3.90
N LEU A 28 3.26 3.90 -3.30
CA LEU A 28 1.95 3.44 -2.87
C LEU A 28 1.35 4.37 -1.80
N THR A 29 2.20 4.84 -0.88
CA THR A 29 1.80 5.79 0.16
C THR A 29 1.35 7.12 -0.45
N ALA A 30 2.07 7.64 -1.44
CA ALA A 30 1.71 8.87 -2.13
C ALA A 30 0.37 8.76 -2.89
N LEU A 31 0.06 7.58 -3.45
CA LEU A 31 -1.22 7.32 -4.10
C LEU A 31 -2.40 7.23 -3.11
N ILE A 32 -2.17 6.68 -1.92
CA ILE A 32 -3.19 6.51 -0.88
C ILE A 32 -3.44 7.83 -0.12
N PHE A 33 -2.39 8.62 0.09
CA PHE A 33 -2.42 9.86 0.87
C PHE A 33 -1.87 11.07 0.10
N PRO A 34 -2.45 11.45 -1.05
CA PRO A 34 -1.90 12.49 -1.93
C PRO A 34 -1.85 13.89 -1.30
N ASP A 35 -2.76 14.19 -0.40
CA ASP A 35 -2.87 15.50 0.27
C ASP A 35 -2.24 15.50 1.68
N SER A 36 -1.52 14.42 2.06
CA SER A 36 -0.93 14.34 3.38
C SER A 36 0.25 15.31 3.54
N PRO A 37 0.35 16.00 4.67
CA PRO A 37 1.47 16.90 4.90
C PRO A 37 2.76 16.09 5.14
N PRO A 38 3.95 16.62 4.78
CA PRO A 38 5.21 15.87 4.87
C PRO A 38 5.52 15.30 6.25
N GLN A 39 5.08 15.94 7.33
CA GLN A 39 5.29 15.41 8.69
C GLN A 39 4.57 14.09 8.98
N ASP A 40 3.53 13.74 8.21
CA ASP A 40 2.77 12.50 8.35
C ASP A 40 3.34 11.36 7.50
N GLU A 41 4.32 11.62 6.62
CA GLU A 41 4.85 10.64 5.66
C GLU A 41 5.29 9.34 6.32
N LYS A 42 6.09 9.43 7.40
CA LYS A 42 6.53 8.23 8.15
C LYS A 42 5.39 7.44 8.76
N ARG A 43 4.37 8.14 9.28
CA ARG A 43 3.18 7.48 9.86
C ARG A 43 2.40 6.77 8.76
N ASN A 44 2.17 7.45 7.65
CA ASN A 44 1.43 6.91 6.52
C ASN A 44 2.16 5.71 5.89
N GLN A 45 3.48 5.79 5.71
CA GLN A 45 4.29 4.66 5.24
C GLN A 45 4.20 3.46 6.18
N SER A 46 4.26 3.68 7.51
CA SER A 46 4.08 2.60 8.49
C SER A 46 2.70 1.96 8.38
N GLU A 47 1.63 2.75 8.26
CA GLU A 47 0.27 2.24 8.12
C GLU A 47 0.09 1.43 6.81
N VAL A 48 0.70 1.87 5.71
CA VAL A 48 0.69 1.15 4.44
C VAL A 48 1.50 -0.14 4.54
N LEU A 49 2.70 -0.10 5.15
CA LEU A 49 3.55 -1.27 5.31
C LEU A 49 2.89 -2.34 6.18
N ASP A 50 2.32 -1.95 7.33
CA ASP A 50 1.57 -2.88 8.20
C ASP A 50 0.44 -3.57 7.42
N MET A 51 -0.25 -2.82 6.56
CA MET A 51 -1.30 -3.37 5.73
C MET A 51 -0.77 -4.27 4.61
N LEU A 52 0.37 -3.96 4.00
CA LEU A 52 1.01 -4.81 3.00
C LEU A 52 1.45 -6.14 3.61
N ILE A 53 2.07 -6.12 4.79
CA ILE A 53 2.45 -7.32 5.54
C ILE A 53 1.21 -8.17 5.84
N PHE A 54 0.13 -7.54 6.30
CA PHE A 54 -1.12 -8.25 6.54
C PHE A 54 -1.70 -8.89 5.25
N LEU A 55 -1.71 -8.17 4.13
CA LEU A 55 -2.23 -8.69 2.86
C LEU A 55 -1.34 -9.78 2.25
N ASP A 56 -0.02 -9.71 2.49
CA ASP A 56 0.94 -10.75 2.12
C ASP A 56 0.71 -12.05 2.92
N ASP A 57 0.49 -11.94 4.23
CA ASP A 57 0.11 -13.10 5.08
C ASP A 57 -1.20 -13.76 4.61
N GLN A 58 -2.14 -12.95 4.11
CA GLN A 58 -3.39 -13.43 3.51
C GLN A 58 -3.22 -13.92 2.05
N LYS A 59 -2.01 -13.86 1.47
CA LYS A 59 -1.68 -14.24 0.09
C LYS A 59 -2.44 -13.45 -0.98
N LEU A 60 -2.82 -12.21 -0.68
CA LEU A 60 -3.51 -11.32 -1.60
C LEU A 60 -2.54 -10.38 -2.34
N VAL A 61 -1.39 -10.10 -1.72
CA VAL A 61 -0.31 -9.26 -2.23
C VAL A 61 0.98 -10.04 -2.11
N LEU A 62 1.97 -9.72 -2.94
CA LEU A 62 3.35 -10.16 -2.79
C LEU A 62 4.17 -8.98 -2.30
N LEU A 63 4.75 -9.08 -1.11
CA LEU A 63 5.65 -8.08 -0.54
C LEU A 63 7.09 -8.59 -0.56
N ASP A 64 7.97 -7.87 -1.26
CA ASP A 64 9.41 -8.10 -1.22
C ASP A 64 10.03 -7.28 -0.08
N PHE A 65 10.47 -7.97 0.98
CA PHE A 65 11.09 -7.36 2.16
C PHE A 65 12.50 -6.81 1.91
N ASP A 66 13.17 -7.21 0.82
CA ASP A 66 14.49 -6.67 0.47
C ASP A 66 14.38 -5.34 -0.28
N THR A 67 13.29 -5.14 -1.02
CA THR A 67 13.11 -3.98 -1.91
C THR A 67 11.94 -3.06 -1.55
N ASP A 68 11.14 -3.42 -0.53
CA ASP A 68 9.90 -2.75 -0.14
C ASP A 68 8.89 -2.61 -1.31
N ARG A 69 8.98 -3.52 -2.28
CA ARG A 69 8.11 -3.53 -3.46
C ARG A 69 6.93 -4.47 -3.24
N SER A 70 5.78 -4.04 -3.77
CA SER A 70 4.53 -4.79 -3.65
C SER A 70 3.81 -4.93 -4.99
N SER A 71 3.21 -6.09 -5.23
CA SER A 71 2.37 -6.37 -6.39
C SER A 71 1.21 -7.30 -6.04
N ILE A 72 0.22 -7.39 -6.94
CA ILE A 72 -0.93 -8.28 -6.72
C ILE A 72 -0.50 -9.75 -6.77
N ALA A 73 -0.98 -10.58 -5.85
CA ALA A 73 -0.78 -12.02 -5.93
C ALA A 73 -1.60 -12.59 -7.11
N LYS A 74 -1.01 -13.55 -7.83
CA LYS A 74 -1.61 -14.19 -9.01
C LYS A 74 -2.42 -15.44 -8.64
#